data_AF-W4VC40-F1
#
_entry.id   AF-W4VC40-F1
#
_cell.length_a   1.000
_cell.length_b   1.000
_cell.length_c   1.000
_cell.angle_alpha   90.00
_cell.angle_beta   90.00
_cell.angle_gamma   90.00
#
_symmetry.space_group_name_H-M   'P 1'
#
loop_
_entity.id
_entity.type
_entity.pdbx_description
1 polymer ?
#
loop_
_entity_poly.entity_id
_entity_poly.type
_entity_poly.pdbx_seq_one_letter_code
_entity_poly.pdbx_strand_id
1 'polypeptide(L)'
;MVTERFIDDGTDASVNSAPQTKYIYDYFYERSGNNITFRNNLTDEVEMKENNKTDAYTEYVYDETNKERLKEVKRRIEGSGDSAIYATTKYEYYNVGEKGLKVNGLIKEVIDPDGVKTEYDYHTNGYLKTVKDSLGNETQYTYDNVGRIKSKITPMGFNTEYSYGDDNVENVKEEVTVTVSDGERNSTTKTVYDGYGKKFKEISPIQYEKHGADADGTQYFYDWNGRLKTVVETLVDDEDNKVEYITKYTYDNAGNLQTEQMPDGTIYIYEYDELNRLKYKKFKKNEWVVSPVILEEYDYQAVDREPVKIGNKSYIVKNKVDIKNVYYKNGVYTPDECIQTKTTMDYHDRVEIVESTGQPTIRRKYSKNWKLSTETVGGYTTYYAYDGLGRIEAKRVPLEVRVEKDENGKDVDRVYYTKSKYSYKNSGKLLTEETGVEKVPLEGEKTEPDNYIVKKYEYDEHGRLEEVKLSGETQVIYDYDDDGNIYKEMINVSNYITGSKYQIVMYQNNHLGKPDRKYVFVEPEDIYGVTVPEGANYIYAVVTDYEYDGAGNVTKETIVFSATDSFNDYSIVQTYGESVVVSYTYDDLGRLETVTENGLIVPEGSTTSNTVYADITTVTKYNWMVR
;
A
#
# COMPACT_ATOMS: atom_id res chain seq x y z
N MET A 1 -36.55 10.22 -11.28
CA MET A 1 -36.13 9.58 -10.02
C MET A 1 -36.20 8.08 -10.19
N VAL A 2 -35.06 7.41 -10.25
CA VAL A 2 -34.99 5.95 -10.13
C VAL A 2 -34.25 5.69 -8.84
N THR A 3 -34.93 5.07 -7.88
CA THR A 3 -34.24 4.51 -6.71
C THR A 3 -33.92 3.08 -7.11
N GLU A 4 -32.65 2.75 -7.30
CA GLU A 4 -32.27 1.33 -7.29
C GLU A 4 -32.44 0.84 -5.85
N ARG A 5 -33.57 0.16 -5.64
CA ARG A 5 -33.88 -0.51 -4.39
C ARG A 5 -33.51 -1.96 -4.58
N PHE A 6 -32.57 -2.45 -3.79
CA PHE A 6 -32.51 -3.87 -3.47
C PHE A 6 -33.69 -4.15 -2.52
N ILE A 7 -34.85 -4.55 -3.06
CA ILE A 7 -36.06 -4.95 -2.30
C ILE A 7 -35.87 -6.41 -1.86
N ASP A 8 -36.20 -6.82 -0.62
CA ASP A 8 -37.57 -7.26 -0.23
C ASP A 8 -37.75 -7.36 1.29
N ASP A 9 -38.76 -6.70 1.90
CA ASP A 9 -39.88 -7.48 2.48
C ASP A 9 -41.26 -6.77 2.50
N GLY A 10 -41.48 -5.78 1.63
CA GLY A 10 -42.85 -5.35 1.27
C GLY A 10 -43.76 -4.88 2.43
N THR A 11 -43.26 -4.08 3.37
CA THR A 11 -44.15 -3.36 4.32
C THR A 11 -43.86 -1.86 4.40
N ASP A 12 -44.94 -1.06 4.38
CA ASP A 12 -44.98 0.41 4.28
C ASP A 12 -44.44 1.17 5.53
N ALA A 13 -43.51 0.58 6.30
CA ALA A 13 -43.03 1.13 7.57
C ALA A 13 -41.50 1.29 7.72
N SER A 14 -40.69 1.08 6.68
CA SER A 14 -39.22 1.25 6.77
C SER A 14 -38.56 1.87 5.53
N VAL A 15 -39.29 2.70 4.76
CA VAL A 15 -38.78 3.24 3.48
C VAL A 15 -37.67 4.31 3.66
N ASN A 16 -37.48 4.86 4.87
CA ASN A 16 -36.53 5.96 5.11
C ASN A 16 -35.20 5.56 5.76
N SER A 17 -34.92 4.26 5.88
CA SER A 17 -33.88 3.81 6.81
C SER A 17 -32.87 2.81 6.20
N ALA A 18 -33.21 2.06 5.14
CA ALA A 18 -32.21 1.31 4.39
C ALA A 18 -31.20 2.24 3.67
N PRO A 19 -29.92 1.84 3.51
CA PRO A 19 -28.98 2.57 2.67
C PRO A 19 -29.54 2.67 1.24
N GLN A 20 -29.53 3.87 0.68
CA GLN A 20 -30.12 4.16 -0.62
C GLN A 20 -29.16 5.02 -1.43
N THR A 21 -28.91 4.61 -2.67
CA THR A 21 -28.33 5.50 -3.68
C THR A 21 -29.47 6.21 -4.38
N LYS A 22 -29.52 7.53 -4.26
CA LYS A 22 -30.51 8.38 -4.90
C LYS A 22 -29.94 8.91 -6.20
N TYR A 23 -30.53 8.46 -7.30
CA TYR A 23 -30.28 9.00 -8.63
C TYR A 23 -31.34 10.05 -8.99
N ILE A 24 -30.93 11.29 -9.16
CA ILE A 24 -31.79 12.39 -9.62
C ILE A 24 -31.64 12.46 -11.14
N TYR A 25 -32.79 12.41 -11.83
CA TYR A 25 -32.82 12.52 -13.27
C TYR A 25 -33.70 13.68 -13.68
N ASP A 26 -33.22 14.49 -14.62
CA ASP A 26 -34.05 15.42 -15.36
C ASP A 26 -34.65 14.76 -16.60
N TYR A 27 -35.96 14.93 -16.72
CA TYR A 27 -36.77 14.35 -17.78
C TYR A 27 -37.12 15.43 -18.80
N PHE A 28 -36.54 15.33 -20.00
CA PHE A 28 -36.92 16.16 -21.12
C PHE A 28 -37.44 15.28 -22.26
N TYR A 29 -38.52 15.74 -22.88
CA TYR A 29 -39.01 15.18 -24.13
C TYR A 29 -39.00 16.25 -25.22
N GLU A 30 -38.48 15.90 -26.39
CA GLU A 30 -38.61 16.71 -27.59
C GLU A 30 -39.60 16.04 -28.53
N ARG A 31 -40.57 16.81 -29.02
CA ARG A 31 -41.53 16.36 -30.03
C ARG A 31 -41.15 16.95 -31.37
N SER A 32 -40.74 16.09 -32.30
CA SER A 32 -40.55 16.45 -33.71
C SER A 32 -41.54 15.66 -34.56
N GLY A 33 -42.64 16.33 -34.95
CA GLY A 33 -43.77 15.69 -35.62
C GLY A 33 -44.51 14.69 -34.74
N ASN A 34 -44.67 13.45 -35.22
CA ASN A 34 -45.29 12.34 -34.46
C ASN A 34 -44.30 11.55 -33.60
N ASN A 35 -43.01 11.88 -33.63
CA ASN A 35 -42.01 11.25 -32.78
C ASN A 35 -41.77 12.07 -31.52
N ILE A 36 -41.85 11.39 -30.37
CA ILE A 36 -41.46 11.92 -29.06
C ILE A 36 -40.17 11.20 -28.66
N THR A 37 -39.08 11.93 -28.52
CA THR A 37 -37.81 11.40 -28.04
C THR A 37 -37.67 11.71 -26.57
N PHE A 38 -37.55 10.68 -25.73
CA PHE A 38 -37.31 10.83 -24.29
C PHE A 38 -35.80 10.74 -24.02
N ARG A 39 -35.24 11.71 -23.28
CA ARG A 39 -33.86 11.63 -22.77
C ARG A 39 -33.89 11.63 -21.24
N ASN A 40 -33.18 10.67 -20.64
CA ASN A 40 -32.93 10.60 -19.19
C ASN A 40 -31.51 11.12 -18.91
N ASN A 41 -31.42 12.28 -18.25
CA ASN A 41 -30.15 12.84 -17.80
C ASN A 41 -30.00 12.62 -16.30
N LEU A 42 -28.98 11.88 -15.87
CA LEU A 42 -28.61 11.79 -14.45
C LEU A 42 -27.90 13.10 -14.06
N THR A 43 -28.46 13.84 -13.12
CA THR A 43 -27.95 15.16 -12.71
C THR A 43 -27.19 15.09 -11.38
N ASP A 44 -27.63 14.23 -10.46
CA ASP A 44 -26.99 14.00 -9.16
C ASP A 44 -27.03 12.53 -8.77
N GLU A 45 -25.97 12.10 -8.09
CA GLU A 45 -25.88 10.84 -7.36
C GLU A 45 -25.57 11.12 -5.89
N VAL A 46 -26.42 10.61 -4.99
CA VAL A 46 -26.28 10.78 -3.54
C VAL A 46 -26.34 9.42 -2.86
N GLU A 47 -25.25 9.00 -2.22
CA GLU A 47 -25.20 7.76 -1.45
C GLU A 47 -25.56 8.03 0.03
N MET A 48 -26.75 7.62 0.49
CA MET A 48 -27.19 7.81 1.88
C MET A 48 -27.07 6.51 2.69
N LYS A 49 -26.41 6.55 3.86
CA LYS A 49 -26.32 5.42 4.82
C LYS A 49 -26.73 5.85 6.24
N GLU A 50 -27.26 4.90 7.02
CA GLU A 50 -28.11 5.09 8.22
C GLU A 50 -27.34 5.49 9.52
N ASN A 51 -27.96 6.33 10.37
CA ASN A 51 -27.34 7.19 11.42
C ASN A 51 -26.95 6.48 12.76
N ASN A 52 -26.04 6.98 13.63
CA ASN A 52 -25.84 8.33 14.17
C ASN A 52 -24.35 8.76 14.35
N LYS A 53 -24.11 10.06 14.08
CA LYS A 53 -22.94 10.93 14.33
C LYS A 53 -21.68 10.77 13.45
N THR A 54 -21.57 9.76 12.58
CA THR A 54 -20.30 9.47 11.87
C THR A 54 -20.46 9.27 10.36
N ASP A 55 -21.56 9.77 9.81
CA ASP A 55 -21.96 9.52 8.44
C ASP A 55 -21.59 10.70 7.55
N ALA A 56 -20.55 10.52 6.73
CA ALA A 56 -20.40 11.36 5.55
C ALA A 56 -21.10 10.68 4.37
N TYR A 57 -21.85 11.48 3.61
CA TYR A 57 -22.27 11.08 2.27
C TYR A 57 -21.44 11.81 1.23
N THR A 58 -21.21 11.13 0.11
CA THR A 58 -20.60 11.73 -1.08
C THR A 58 -21.70 12.13 -2.04
N GLU A 59 -21.68 13.39 -2.43
CA GLU A 59 -22.54 13.98 -3.44
C GLU A 59 -21.69 14.27 -4.67
N TYR A 60 -22.14 13.74 -5.81
CA TYR A 60 -21.50 13.94 -7.10
C TYR A 60 -22.36 14.93 -7.87
N VAL A 61 -21.78 16.09 -8.20
CA VAL A 61 -22.46 17.10 -9.03
C VAL A 61 -21.93 16.97 -10.45
N TYR A 62 -22.84 16.79 -11.40
CA TYR A 62 -22.51 16.66 -12.82
C TYR A 62 -23.00 17.87 -13.62
N ASP A 63 -22.37 18.12 -14.77
CA ASP A 63 -22.89 19.06 -15.77
C ASP A 63 -24.18 18.50 -16.40
N GLU A 64 -25.26 19.28 -16.35
CA GLU A 64 -26.59 18.96 -16.89
C GLU A 64 -26.59 18.68 -18.42
N THR A 65 -25.57 19.19 -19.14
CA THR A 65 -25.47 19.14 -20.61
C THR A 65 -24.65 17.95 -21.09
N ASN A 66 -23.53 17.66 -20.41
CA ASN A 66 -22.50 16.71 -20.89
C ASN A 66 -22.22 15.52 -19.96
N LYS A 67 -22.87 15.45 -18.79
CA LYS A 67 -22.66 14.40 -17.75
C LYS A 67 -21.23 14.31 -17.23
N GLU A 68 -20.48 15.40 -17.32
CA GLU A 68 -19.12 15.51 -16.76
C GLU A 68 -19.18 15.80 -15.27
N ARG A 69 -18.30 15.20 -14.49
CA ARG A 69 -18.34 15.30 -13.04
C ARG A 69 -17.68 16.58 -12.57
N LEU A 70 -18.45 17.65 -12.37
CA LEU A 70 -17.95 18.97 -11.98
C LEU A 70 -17.41 19.02 -10.54
N LYS A 71 -17.99 18.23 -9.63
CA LYS A 71 -17.63 18.27 -8.20
C LYS A 71 -17.83 16.93 -7.53
N GLU A 72 -16.90 16.58 -6.66
CA GLU A 72 -17.09 15.61 -5.58
C GLU A 72 -17.24 16.36 -4.26
N VAL A 73 -18.35 16.15 -3.55
CA VAL A 73 -18.56 16.73 -2.23
C VAL A 73 -18.76 15.62 -1.24
N LYS A 74 -17.75 15.37 -0.41
CA LYS A 74 -17.93 14.56 0.78
C LYS A 74 -18.29 15.47 1.95
N ARG A 75 -19.54 15.41 2.39
CA ARG A 75 -20.09 16.29 3.43
C ARG A 75 -19.98 15.67 4.82
N ARG A 76 -19.47 16.43 5.79
CA ARG A 76 -19.55 16.10 7.22
C ARG A 76 -20.97 16.35 7.74
N ILE A 77 -21.64 15.35 8.33
CA ILE A 77 -22.93 15.55 9.01
C ILE A 77 -22.68 15.85 10.50
N GLU A 78 -22.30 17.10 10.82
CA GLU A 78 -22.47 17.66 12.16
C GLU A 78 -23.02 19.09 12.05
N GLY A 79 -24.15 19.34 12.70
CA GLY A 79 -24.73 20.67 12.87
C GLY A 79 -25.70 21.12 11.77
N SER A 80 -26.86 21.61 12.19
CA SER A 80 -27.72 22.44 11.35
C SER A 80 -27.11 23.85 11.23
N GLY A 81 -26.68 24.24 10.03
CA GLY A 81 -26.17 25.59 9.71
C GLY A 81 -24.90 25.60 8.84
N ASP A 82 -24.37 26.80 8.56
CA ASP A 82 -23.17 27.11 7.74
C ASP A 82 -21.83 26.54 8.27
N SER A 83 -21.83 25.67 9.27
CA SER A 83 -20.62 25.05 9.87
C SER A 83 -20.31 23.65 9.33
N ALA A 84 -20.94 23.22 8.24
CA ALA A 84 -20.60 21.97 7.57
C ALA A 84 -19.19 22.09 6.96
N ILE A 85 -18.24 21.29 7.48
CA ILE A 85 -16.92 21.15 6.88
C ILE A 85 -17.07 20.16 5.71
N TYR A 86 -16.84 20.65 4.49
CA TYR A 86 -16.92 19.84 3.26
C TYR A 86 -15.51 19.45 2.84
N ALA A 87 -15.28 18.16 2.59
CA ALA A 87 -14.14 17.75 1.76
C ALA A 87 -14.61 17.81 0.30
N THR A 88 -14.20 18.84 -0.42
CA THR A 88 -14.64 19.09 -1.79
C THR A 88 -13.49 18.92 -2.76
N THR A 89 -13.60 17.98 -3.68
CA THR A 89 -12.73 17.93 -4.86
C THR A 89 -13.44 18.62 -6.01
N LYS A 90 -12.79 19.59 -6.65
CA LYS A 90 -13.32 20.28 -7.82
C LYS A 90 -12.65 19.76 -9.08
N TYR A 91 -13.43 19.67 -10.14
CA TYR A 91 -12.95 19.28 -11.46
C TYR A 91 -13.32 20.37 -12.46
N GLU A 92 -12.34 20.83 -13.24
CA GLU A 92 -12.58 21.63 -14.43
C GLU A 92 -12.35 20.75 -15.66
N TYR A 93 -13.15 20.91 -16.71
CA TYR A 93 -13.04 20.15 -17.96
C TYR A 93 -12.83 21.10 -19.14
N TYR A 94 -12.21 20.58 -20.20
CA TYR A 94 -12.16 21.25 -21.48
C TYR A 94 -13.50 21.17 -22.21
N ASN A 95 -13.88 22.28 -22.86
CA ASN A 95 -14.98 22.25 -23.81
C ASN A 95 -14.54 21.66 -25.16
N VAL A 96 -15.42 20.93 -25.84
CA VAL A 96 -15.17 20.48 -27.22
C VAL A 96 -14.89 21.68 -28.12
N GLY A 97 -13.79 21.62 -28.88
CA GLY A 97 -13.31 22.70 -29.74
C GLY A 97 -12.31 23.66 -29.08
N GLU A 98 -12.24 23.69 -27.74
CA GLU A 98 -11.21 24.43 -27.01
C GLU A 98 -9.83 23.85 -27.37
N LYS A 99 -8.86 24.71 -27.69
CA LYS A 99 -7.51 24.31 -28.17
C LYS A 99 -7.54 23.29 -29.34
N GLY A 100 -8.65 23.19 -30.10
CA GLY A 100 -8.81 22.21 -31.17
C GLY A 100 -9.07 20.76 -30.70
N LEU A 101 -9.44 20.57 -29.43
CA LEU A 101 -9.80 19.28 -28.86
C LEU A 101 -11.11 18.75 -29.46
N LYS A 102 -11.14 17.45 -29.76
CA LYS A 102 -12.30 16.78 -30.39
C LYS A 102 -13.08 15.86 -29.48
N VAL A 103 -12.60 15.67 -28.24
CA VAL A 103 -13.12 14.71 -27.27
C VAL A 103 -13.72 15.48 -26.10
N ASN A 104 -14.87 15.01 -25.61
CA ASN A 104 -15.57 15.56 -24.45
C ASN A 104 -15.11 14.84 -23.16
N GLY A 105 -15.27 15.46 -21.99
CA GLY A 105 -14.94 14.84 -20.70
C GLY A 105 -13.46 14.84 -20.33
N LEU A 106 -12.65 15.67 -21.01
CA LEU A 106 -11.22 15.80 -20.70
C LEU A 106 -11.03 16.73 -19.49
N ILE A 107 -10.58 16.18 -18.37
CA ILE A 107 -10.30 16.94 -17.14
C ILE A 107 -9.14 17.89 -17.42
N LYS A 108 -9.35 19.19 -17.23
CA LYS A 108 -8.33 20.25 -17.33
C LYS A 108 -7.62 20.48 -16.00
N GLU A 109 -8.35 20.43 -14.90
CA GLU A 109 -7.85 20.75 -13.56
C GLU A 109 -8.57 19.91 -12.51
N VAL A 110 -7.82 19.47 -11.49
CA VAL A 110 -8.36 18.93 -10.25
C VAL A 110 -7.83 19.75 -9.09
N ILE A 111 -8.73 20.21 -8.22
CA ILE A 111 -8.38 20.84 -6.95
C ILE A 111 -8.86 19.93 -5.81
N ASP A 112 -7.92 19.48 -4.99
CA ASP A 112 -8.22 18.62 -3.83
C ASP A 112 -8.94 19.40 -2.70
N PRO A 113 -9.47 18.70 -1.67
CA PRO A 113 -10.15 19.36 -0.55
C PRO A 113 -9.33 20.36 0.27
N ASP A 114 -8.00 20.34 0.13
CA ASP A 114 -7.07 21.25 0.79
C ASP A 114 -6.64 22.41 -0.13
N GLY A 115 -7.11 22.43 -1.39
CA GLY A 115 -6.80 23.47 -2.37
C GLY A 115 -5.59 23.16 -3.26
N VAL A 116 -4.99 21.98 -3.14
CA VAL A 116 -3.86 21.57 -3.97
C VAL A 116 -4.35 21.27 -5.37
N LYS A 117 -3.66 21.83 -6.36
CA LYS A 117 -4.06 21.84 -7.76
C LYS A 117 -3.20 20.88 -8.59
N THR A 118 -3.84 20.17 -9.53
CA THR A 118 -3.18 19.39 -10.58
C THR A 118 -3.80 19.75 -11.93
N GLU A 119 -2.97 20.10 -12.91
CA GLU A 119 -3.40 20.46 -14.26
C GLU A 119 -3.07 19.36 -15.26
N TYR A 120 -3.92 19.25 -16.28
CA TYR A 120 -3.80 18.25 -17.33
C TYR A 120 -3.97 18.95 -18.68
N ASP A 121 -3.03 18.74 -19.59
CA ASP A 121 -3.17 19.15 -20.99
C ASP A 121 -3.25 17.92 -21.90
N TYR A 122 -3.89 18.06 -23.06
CA TYR A 122 -4.11 16.98 -24.01
C TYR A 122 -3.67 17.36 -25.42
N HIS A 123 -3.34 16.34 -26.20
CA HIS A 123 -3.27 16.44 -27.65
C HIS A 123 -4.68 16.62 -28.24
N THR A 124 -4.77 17.10 -29.49
CA THR A 124 -6.06 17.37 -30.16
C THR A 124 -6.96 16.14 -30.34
N ASN A 125 -6.36 14.94 -30.29
CA ASN A 125 -7.05 13.65 -30.31
C ASN A 125 -7.54 13.17 -28.93
N GLY A 126 -7.29 13.94 -27.86
CA GLY A 126 -7.71 13.65 -26.50
C GLY A 126 -6.73 12.80 -25.68
N TYR A 127 -5.55 12.49 -26.20
CA TYR A 127 -4.51 11.80 -25.42
C TYR A 127 -3.82 12.76 -24.46
N LEU A 128 -3.56 12.28 -23.24
CA LEU A 128 -2.94 13.07 -22.17
C LEU A 128 -1.54 13.50 -22.60
N LYS A 129 -1.29 14.80 -22.70
CA LYS A 129 -0.01 15.34 -23.15
C LYS A 129 0.91 15.63 -21.97
N THR A 130 0.39 16.32 -20.96
CA THR A 130 1.16 16.65 -19.75
C THR A 130 0.29 16.58 -18.51
N VAL A 131 0.93 16.30 -17.38
CA VAL A 131 0.37 16.49 -16.04
C VAL A 131 1.29 17.43 -15.29
N LYS A 132 0.72 18.49 -14.73
CA LYS A 132 1.45 19.49 -13.95
C LYS A 132 0.98 19.47 -12.52
N ASP A 133 1.90 19.31 -11.59
CA ASP A 133 1.58 19.45 -10.17
C ASP A 133 1.43 20.92 -9.76
N SER A 134 1.15 21.17 -8.48
CA SER A 134 0.96 22.52 -7.95
C SER A 134 2.25 23.36 -7.87
N LEU A 135 3.44 22.73 -7.97
CA LEU A 135 4.73 23.43 -8.08
C LEU A 135 5.02 23.89 -9.50
N GLY A 136 4.29 23.34 -10.47
CA GLY A 136 4.54 23.55 -11.87
C GLY A 136 5.48 22.50 -12.47
N ASN A 137 5.83 21.45 -11.72
CA ASN A 137 6.63 20.33 -12.22
C ASN A 137 5.78 19.54 -13.21
N GLU A 138 6.33 19.32 -14.40
CA GLU A 138 5.59 18.80 -15.54
C GLU A 138 6.08 17.41 -15.93
N THR A 139 5.17 16.43 -15.90
CA THR A 139 5.37 15.11 -16.51
C THR A 139 4.79 15.11 -17.92
N GLN A 140 5.56 14.69 -18.92
CA GLN A 140 5.16 14.69 -20.32
C GLN A 140 4.92 13.28 -20.85
N TYR A 141 3.98 13.13 -21.78
CA TYR A 141 3.61 11.87 -22.40
C TYR A 141 3.61 12.00 -23.93
N THR A 142 4.09 10.96 -24.62
CA THR A 142 3.95 10.85 -26.08
C THR A 142 3.33 9.52 -26.45
N TYR A 143 2.84 9.42 -27.69
CA TYR A 143 2.10 8.26 -28.18
C TYR A 143 2.58 7.81 -29.55
N ASP A 144 2.42 6.53 -29.84
CA ASP A 144 2.58 6.00 -31.19
C ASP A 144 1.37 6.32 -32.09
N ASN A 145 1.45 5.90 -33.36
CA ASN A 145 0.41 6.21 -34.36
C ASN A 145 -0.94 5.53 -34.08
N VAL A 146 -0.99 4.52 -33.20
CA VAL A 146 -2.22 3.81 -32.81
C VAL A 146 -2.72 4.23 -31.43
N GLY A 147 -2.01 5.15 -30.75
CA GLY A 147 -2.43 5.76 -29.50
C GLY A 147 -1.98 5.05 -28.23
N ARG A 148 -0.96 4.18 -28.33
CA ARG A 148 -0.31 3.61 -27.15
C ARG A 148 0.78 4.56 -26.66
N ILE A 149 1.02 4.60 -25.34
CA ILE A 149 2.06 5.46 -24.75
C ILE A 149 3.39 5.04 -25.33
N LYS A 150 4.17 5.98 -25.86
CA LYS A 150 5.50 5.75 -26.41
C LYS A 150 6.60 6.23 -25.47
N SER A 151 6.39 7.34 -24.77
CA SER A 151 7.31 7.81 -23.74
C SER A 151 6.61 8.56 -22.63
N LYS A 152 7.24 8.55 -21.45
CA LYS A 152 6.91 9.39 -20.29
C LYS A 152 8.20 10.05 -19.80
N ILE A 153 8.21 11.37 -19.67
CA ILE A 153 9.37 12.12 -19.18
C ILE A 153 8.97 12.81 -17.87
N THR A 154 9.73 12.58 -16.80
CA THR A 154 9.51 13.21 -15.49
C THR A 154 10.05 14.66 -15.46
N PRO A 155 9.65 15.48 -14.50
CA PRO A 155 10.20 16.83 -14.30
C PRO A 155 11.74 16.89 -14.27
N MET A 156 12.39 15.92 -13.62
CA MET A 156 13.86 15.81 -13.59
C MET A 156 14.48 15.29 -14.90
N GLY A 157 13.67 14.97 -15.91
CA GLY A 157 14.11 14.53 -17.23
C GLY A 157 14.30 13.03 -17.38
N PHE A 158 13.95 12.23 -16.37
CA PHE A 158 14.03 10.77 -16.46
C PHE A 158 12.99 10.25 -17.47
N ASN A 159 13.43 9.40 -18.38
CA ASN A 159 12.63 8.95 -19.51
C ASN A 159 12.22 7.49 -19.31
N THR A 160 10.92 7.21 -19.46
CA THR A 160 10.40 5.85 -19.61
C THR A 160 9.93 5.68 -21.04
N GLU A 161 10.62 4.83 -21.80
CA GLU A 161 10.26 4.49 -23.17
C GLU A 161 9.48 3.19 -23.23
N TYR A 162 8.46 3.18 -24.08
CA TYR A 162 7.64 2.01 -24.38
C TYR A 162 7.82 1.71 -25.86
N SER A 163 8.28 0.50 -26.15
CA SER A 163 8.31 -0.04 -27.51
C SER A 163 7.39 -1.23 -27.60
N TYR A 164 6.63 -1.25 -28.68
CA TYR A 164 5.70 -2.32 -29.01
C TYR A 164 6.24 -3.02 -30.25
N GLY A 165 6.36 -4.35 -30.19
CA GLY A 165 6.72 -5.15 -31.35
C GLY A 165 5.68 -5.01 -32.47
N ASP A 166 6.10 -5.28 -33.72
CA ASP A 166 5.14 -5.39 -34.82
C ASP A 166 4.19 -6.56 -34.54
N ASP A 167 2.88 -6.32 -34.70
CA ASP A 167 1.84 -7.35 -34.67
C ASP A 167 2.09 -8.35 -35.80
N ASN A 168 3.04 -9.27 -35.60
CA ASN A 168 3.40 -10.23 -36.62
C ASN A 168 2.26 -11.26 -36.67
N VAL A 169 1.40 -11.10 -37.67
CA VAL A 169 0.15 -11.87 -37.87
C VAL A 169 0.42 -13.38 -37.92
N GLU A 170 1.66 -13.80 -38.22
CA GLU A 170 2.06 -15.21 -38.20
C GLU A 170 2.27 -15.80 -36.80
N ASN A 171 2.54 -14.99 -35.77
CA ASN A 171 2.90 -15.49 -34.43
C ASN A 171 2.00 -15.03 -33.27
N VAL A 172 1.01 -14.15 -33.49
CA VAL A 172 -0.05 -13.84 -32.51
C VAL A 172 0.56 -13.53 -31.12
N LYS A 173 1.61 -12.69 -31.09
CA LYS A 173 2.29 -12.26 -29.86
C LYS A 173 2.53 -10.76 -29.90
N GLU A 174 2.08 -10.07 -28.87
CA GLU A 174 2.40 -8.64 -28.65
C GLU A 174 3.63 -8.57 -27.74
N GLU A 175 4.65 -7.82 -28.14
CA GLU A 175 5.82 -7.58 -27.29
C GLU A 175 5.80 -6.14 -26.79
N VAL A 176 6.00 -5.96 -25.49
CA VAL A 176 6.10 -4.65 -24.84
C VAL A 176 7.44 -4.59 -24.12
N THR A 177 8.33 -3.71 -24.56
CA THR A 177 9.58 -3.41 -23.85
C THR A 177 9.47 -2.04 -23.20
N VAL A 178 9.72 -1.98 -21.90
CA VAL A 178 9.70 -0.76 -21.10
C VAL A 178 11.11 -0.49 -20.59
N THR A 179 11.68 0.66 -20.95
CA THR A 179 13.01 1.09 -20.52
C THR A 179 12.90 2.38 -19.73
N VAL A 180 13.32 2.37 -18.46
CA VAL A 180 13.49 3.58 -17.65
C VAL A 180 14.95 3.98 -17.70
N SER A 181 15.25 5.25 -17.97
CA SER A 181 16.63 5.75 -18.06
C SER A 181 16.79 7.13 -17.46
N ASP A 182 17.96 7.40 -16.89
CA ASP A 182 18.48 8.75 -16.60
C ASP A 182 19.41 9.29 -17.70
N GLY A 183 19.61 8.54 -18.77
CA GLY A 183 20.53 8.86 -19.87
C GLY A 183 21.91 8.21 -19.74
N GLU A 184 22.29 7.74 -18.55
CA GLU A 184 23.53 7.00 -18.31
C GLU A 184 23.26 5.51 -18.01
N ARG A 185 22.19 5.23 -17.27
CA ARG A 185 21.75 3.90 -16.84
C ARG A 185 20.37 3.58 -17.35
N ASN A 186 20.12 2.29 -17.59
CA ASN A 186 18.86 1.78 -18.11
C ASN A 186 18.35 0.63 -17.25
N SER A 187 17.06 0.67 -16.89
CA SER A 187 16.30 -0.45 -16.35
C SER A 187 15.30 -0.92 -17.40
N THR A 188 15.46 -2.13 -17.94
CA THR A 188 14.62 -2.61 -19.06
C THR A 188 13.85 -3.88 -18.74
N THR A 189 12.53 -3.84 -18.79
CA THR A 189 11.68 -5.04 -18.71
C THR A 189 11.09 -5.33 -20.08
N LYS A 190 11.08 -6.61 -20.50
CA LYS A 190 10.39 -7.04 -21.72
C LYS A 190 9.30 -8.05 -21.37
N THR A 191 8.07 -7.75 -21.77
CA THR A 191 6.92 -8.65 -21.64
C THR A 191 6.42 -9.06 -23.00
N VAL A 192 6.23 -10.36 -23.21
CA VAL A 192 5.62 -10.93 -24.41
C VAL A 192 4.27 -11.48 -24.01
N TYR A 193 3.21 -11.04 -24.68
CA TYR A 193 1.86 -11.55 -24.54
C TYR A 193 1.54 -12.51 -25.68
N ASP A 194 0.68 -13.49 -25.44
CA ASP A 194 -0.02 -14.19 -26.51
C ASP A 194 -1.12 -13.29 -27.10
N GLY A 195 -1.71 -13.66 -28.24
CA GLY A 195 -2.74 -12.83 -28.87
C GLY A 195 -4.14 -13.00 -28.30
N TYR A 196 -4.26 -13.63 -27.12
CA TYR A 196 -5.40 -13.43 -26.23
C TYR A 196 -5.10 -12.37 -25.15
N GLY A 197 -3.94 -11.71 -25.23
CA GLY A 197 -3.48 -10.69 -24.29
C GLY A 197 -2.98 -11.26 -22.97
N LYS A 198 -2.66 -12.55 -22.89
CA LYS A 198 -2.11 -13.16 -21.67
C LYS A 198 -0.59 -13.13 -21.70
N LYS A 199 0.04 -12.81 -20.57
CA LYS A 199 1.50 -12.78 -20.43
C LYS A 199 2.06 -14.17 -20.77
N PHE A 200 2.84 -14.30 -21.83
CA PHE A 200 3.49 -15.54 -22.26
C PHE A 200 4.92 -15.63 -21.71
N LYS A 201 5.66 -14.52 -21.69
CA LYS A 201 7.03 -14.45 -21.20
C LYS A 201 7.33 -13.08 -20.62
N GLU A 202 8.16 -13.04 -19.58
CA GLU A 202 8.62 -11.82 -18.94
C GLU A 202 10.13 -11.92 -18.68
N ILE A 203 10.86 -10.92 -19.12
CA ILE A 203 12.30 -10.78 -18.91
C ILE A 203 12.48 -9.64 -17.91
N SER A 204 13.02 -9.96 -16.73
CA SER A 204 13.33 -8.98 -15.70
C SER A 204 14.48 -8.05 -16.13
N PRO A 205 14.67 -6.90 -15.49
CA PRO A 205 15.81 -6.03 -15.80
C PRO A 205 17.18 -6.69 -15.68
N ILE A 206 17.40 -7.54 -14.67
CA ILE A 206 18.68 -8.27 -14.51
C ILE A 206 18.89 -9.23 -15.69
N GLN A 207 17.86 -9.99 -16.05
CA GLN A 207 17.94 -10.92 -17.18
C GLN A 207 18.14 -10.18 -18.51
N TYR A 208 17.50 -9.02 -18.68
CA TYR A 208 17.68 -8.20 -19.87
C TYR A 208 19.08 -7.58 -19.93
N GLU A 209 19.60 -7.12 -18.80
CA GLU A 209 20.95 -6.55 -18.70
C GLU A 209 22.03 -7.58 -19.05
N LYS A 210 21.90 -8.81 -18.53
CA LYS A 210 22.86 -9.89 -18.78
C LYS A 210 22.70 -10.53 -20.17
N HIS A 211 21.46 -10.80 -20.58
CA HIS A 211 21.17 -11.69 -21.73
C HIS A 211 20.34 -11.01 -22.85
N GLY A 212 20.00 -9.74 -22.69
CA GLY A 212 19.27 -8.95 -23.70
C GLY A 212 17.80 -9.34 -23.89
N ALA A 213 17.24 -8.92 -25.03
CA ALA A 213 15.83 -9.13 -25.36
C ALA A 213 15.43 -10.60 -25.62
N ASP A 214 16.42 -11.50 -25.74
CA ASP A 214 16.24 -12.92 -26.01
C ASP A 214 16.40 -13.81 -24.77
N ALA A 215 16.75 -13.23 -23.61
CA ALA A 215 16.89 -13.93 -22.31
C ALA A 215 15.74 -14.90 -22.05
N ASP A 216 15.98 -16.07 -21.45
CA ASP A 216 14.95 -17.12 -21.30
C ASP A 216 13.70 -16.63 -20.55
N GLY A 217 13.91 -15.78 -19.54
CA GLY A 217 12.86 -15.14 -18.76
C GLY A 217 12.01 -16.11 -17.95
N THR A 218 10.95 -15.58 -17.36
CA THR A 218 9.86 -16.38 -16.77
C THR A 218 8.79 -16.59 -17.82
N GLN A 219 8.46 -17.86 -18.09
CA GLN A 219 7.46 -18.24 -19.08
C GLN A 219 6.18 -18.74 -18.42
N TYR A 220 5.06 -18.43 -19.05
CA TYR A 220 3.73 -18.71 -18.55
C TYR A 220 2.94 -19.45 -19.61
N PHE A 221 2.35 -20.58 -19.22
CA PHE A 221 1.53 -21.41 -20.09
C PHE A 221 0.14 -21.53 -19.50
N TYR A 222 -0.86 -21.36 -20.34
CA TYR A 222 -2.26 -21.42 -19.94
C TYR A 222 -2.93 -22.69 -20.47
N ASP A 223 -3.97 -23.13 -19.79
CA ASP A 223 -4.88 -24.13 -20.34
C ASP A 223 -5.82 -23.52 -21.38
N TRP A 224 -6.65 -24.36 -22.00
CA TRP A 224 -7.62 -23.98 -23.04
C TRP A 224 -8.73 -23.04 -22.54
N ASN A 225 -8.93 -22.91 -21.22
CA ASN A 225 -9.82 -21.93 -20.60
C ASN A 225 -9.08 -20.64 -20.22
N GLY A 226 -7.79 -20.54 -20.56
CA GLY A 226 -6.96 -19.38 -20.25
C GLY A 226 -6.52 -19.29 -18.79
N ARG A 227 -6.59 -20.37 -18.02
CA ARG A 227 -6.11 -20.41 -16.62
C ARG A 227 -4.63 -20.81 -16.59
N LEU A 228 -3.87 -20.27 -15.65
CA LEU A 228 -2.43 -20.50 -15.57
C LEU A 228 -2.13 -21.98 -15.27
N LYS A 229 -1.51 -22.70 -16.20
CA LYS A 229 -1.24 -24.14 -16.08
C LYS A 229 0.20 -24.43 -15.68
N THR A 230 1.16 -23.63 -16.15
CA THR A 230 2.58 -23.86 -15.87
C THR A 230 3.32 -22.54 -15.85
N VAL A 231 4.21 -22.38 -14.88
CA VAL A 231 5.22 -21.31 -14.83
C VAL A 231 6.58 -21.97 -14.90
N VAL A 232 7.43 -21.49 -15.79
CA VAL A 232 8.83 -21.92 -15.92
C VAL A 232 9.71 -20.71 -15.64
N GLU A 233 10.37 -20.72 -14.49
CA GLU A 233 11.37 -19.72 -14.11
C GLU A 233 12.75 -20.29 -14.50
N THR A 234 13.45 -19.63 -15.41
CA THR A 234 14.78 -20.06 -15.86
C THR A 234 15.84 -19.19 -15.22
N LEU A 235 16.75 -19.83 -14.49
CA LEU A 235 18.02 -19.23 -14.08
C LEU A 235 19.09 -19.57 -15.09
N VAL A 236 19.90 -18.59 -15.43
CA VAL A 236 21.12 -18.76 -16.20
C VAL A 236 22.25 -18.26 -15.30
N ASP A 237 23.24 -19.10 -15.02
CA ASP A 237 24.43 -18.66 -14.29
C ASP A 237 25.44 -17.98 -15.23
N ASP A 238 26.53 -17.45 -14.68
CA ASP A 238 27.57 -16.76 -15.46
C ASP A 238 28.33 -17.68 -16.45
N GLU A 239 28.15 -19.00 -16.35
CA GLU A 239 28.70 -20.01 -17.26
C GLU A 239 27.67 -20.46 -18.32
N ASP A 240 26.56 -19.74 -18.47
CA ASP A 240 25.42 -20.08 -19.34
C ASP A 240 24.73 -21.41 -18.99
N ASN A 241 24.95 -21.95 -17.78
CA ASN A 241 24.22 -23.14 -17.33
C ASN A 241 22.80 -22.74 -16.96
N LYS A 242 21.84 -23.49 -17.52
CA LYS A 242 20.41 -23.23 -17.32
C LYS A 242 19.82 -24.18 -16.29
N VAL A 243 19.09 -23.62 -15.33
CA VAL A 243 18.27 -24.37 -14.38
C VAL A 243 16.84 -23.86 -14.44
N GLU A 244 15.90 -24.76 -14.74
CA GLU A 244 14.47 -24.45 -14.81
C GLU A 244 13.74 -24.88 -13.54
N TYR A 245 12.90 -23.98 -13.02
CA TYR A 245 11.98 -24.23 -11.92
C TYR A 245 10.56 -24.22 -12.46
N ILE A 246 9.95 -25.41 -12.46
CA ILE A 246 8.65 -25.62 -13.09
C ILE A 246 7.59 -25.75 -12.01
N THR A 247 6.69 -24.78 -11.95
CA THR A 247 5.48 -24.86 -11.13
C THR A 247 4.29 -25.22 -12.00
N LYS A 248 3.50 -26.24 -11.64
CA LYS A 248 2.33 -26.67 -12.41
C LYS A 248 1.05 -26.54 -11.62
N TYR A 249 0.00 -26.14 -12.30
CA TYR A 249 -1.32 -25.98 -11.74
C TYR A 249 -2.32 -26.85 -12.51
N THR A 250 -3.25 -27.45 -11.78
CA THR A 250 -4.43 -28.07 -12.37
C THR A 250 -5.68 -27.49 -11.74
N TYR A 251 -6.80 -27.64 -12.43
CA TYR A 251 -8.06 -27.07 -11.99
C TYR A 251 -9.18 -28.08 -12.16
N ASP A 252 -10.18 -27.99 -11.30
CA ASP A 252 -11.41 -28.73 -11.47
C ASP A 252 -12.28 -28.16 -12.61
N ASN A 253 -13.43 -28.81 -12.84
CA ASN A 253 -14.39 -28.41 -13.87
C ASN A 253 -15.12 -27.09 -13.56
N ALA A 254 -15.15 -26.66 -12.30
CA ALA A 254 -15.80 -25.41 -11.88
C ALA A 254 -14.86 -24.20 -12.03
N GLY A 255 -13.56 -24.43 -12.21
CA GLY A 255 -12.59 -23.34 -12.33
C GLY A 255 -11.58 -23.28 -11.20
N ASN A 256 -11.77 -24.04 -10.11
CA ASN A 256 -10.97 -23.88 -8.92
C ASN A 256 -9.65 -24.60 -9.03
N LEU A 257 -8.62 -24.05 -8.37
CA LEU A 257 -7.30 -24.66 -8.32
C LEU A 257 -7.40 -26.02 -7.63
N GLN A 258 -7.05 -27.11 -8.30
CA GLN A 258 -7.14 -28.47 -7.77
C GLN A 258 -5.79 -28.97 -7.26
N THR A 259 -4.71 -28.70 -7.99
CA THR A 259 -3.35 -29.02 -7.53
C THR A 259 -2.37 -27.93 -7.89
N GLU A 260 -1.36 -27.78 -7.05
CA GLU A 260 -0.18 -26.94 -7.27
C GLU A 260 1.06 -27.81 -7.01
N GLN A 261 1.82 -28.10 -8.05
CA GLN A 261 3.07 -28.85 -7.98
C GLN A 261 4.23 -27.86 -8.05
N MET A 262 5.04 -27.83 -7.00
CA MET A 262 6.21 -26.98 -6.86
C MET A 262 7.42 -27.59 -7.61
N PRO A 263 8.48 -26.81 -7.85
CA PRO A 263 9.67 -27.28 -8.57
C PRO A 263 10.39 -28.49 -7.93
N ASP A 264 10.30 -28.67 -6.61
CA ASP A 264 10.82 -29.85 -5.90
C ASP A 264 9.98 -31.12 -6.06
N GLY A 265 8.88 -31.02 -6.80
CA GLY A 265 7.90 -32.08 -6.98
C GLY A 265 6.88 -32.18 -5.86
N THR A 266 6.96 -31.38 -4.80
CA THR A 266 5.94 -31.27 -3.75
C THR A 266 4.61 -30.84 -4.36
N ILE A 267 3.50 -31.42 -3.88
CA ILE A 267 2.17 -31.16 -4.42
C ILE A 267 1.24 -30.72 -3.30
N TYR A 268 0.65 -29.55 -3.47
CA TYR A 268 -0.52 -29.11 -2.72
C TYR A 268 -1.79 -29.52 -3.48
N ILE A 269 -2.77 -30.02 -2.75
CA ILE A 269 -4.06 -30.45 -3.30
C ILE A 269 -5.15 -29.67 -2.60
N TYR A 270 -6.08 -29.13 -3.37
CA TYR A 270 -7.17 -28.31 -2.90
C TYR A 270 -8.48 -29.00 -3.26
N GLU A 271 -9.35 -29.21 -2.28
CA GLU A 271 -10.68 -29.79 -2.47
C GLU A 271 -11.73 -28.81 -1.99
N TYR A 272 -12.85 -28.74 -2.71
CA TYR A 272 -13.92 -27.78 -2.46
C TYR A 272 -15.21 -28.50 -2.04
N ASP A 273 -16.06 -27.80 -1.31
CA ASP A 273 -17.40 -28.28 -0.99
C ASP A 273 -18.41 -28.05 -2.15
N GLU A 274 -19.65 -28.47 -1.96
CA GLU A 274 -20.72 -28.36 -2.97
C GLU A 274 -21.11 -26.91 -3.31
N LEU A 275 -20.70 -25.95 -2.47
CA LEU A 275 -20.90 -24.51 -2.70
C LEU A 275 -19.65 -23.84 -3.26
N ASN A 276 -18.69 -24.62 -3.75
CA ASN A 276 -17.47 -24.15 -4.40
C ASN A 276 -16.51 -23.40 -3.45
N ARG A 277 -16.53 -23.74 -2.15
CA ARG A 277 -15.66 -23.15 -1.12
C ARG A 277 -14.57 -24.13 -0.71
N LEU A 278 -13.36 -23.64 -0.40
CA LEU A 278 -12.22 -24.50 -0.06
C LEU A 278 -12.53 -25.33 1.18
N LYS A 279 -12.50 -26.66 1.09
CA LYS A 279 -12.76 -27.60 2.18
C LYS A 279 -11.50 -28.22 2.75
N TYR A 280 -10.54 -28.58 1.89
CA TYR A 280 -9.25 -29.13 2.31
C TYR A 280 -8.10 -28.52 1.53
N LYS A 281 -7.01 -28.20 2.25
CA LYS A 281 -5.67 -28.05 1.68
C LYS A 281 -4.83 -29.22 2.17
N LYS A 282 -4.33 -30.02 1.23
CA LYS A 282 -3.54 -31.22 1.50
C LYS A 282 -2.16 -31.12 0.87
N PHE A 283 -1.25 -31.97 1.32
CA PHE A 283 0.15 -31.98 0.93
C PHE A 283 0.61 -33.39 0.58
N LYS A 284 1.42 -33.49 -0.48
CA LYS A 284 2.21 -34.67 -0.82
C LYS A 284 3.65 -34.23 -1.06
N LYS A 285 4.62 -35.01 -0.55
CA LYS A 285 6.03 -34.77 -0.82
C LYS A 285 6.38 -34.90 -2.31
N ASN A 286 5.69 -35.79 -3.04
CA ASN A 286 5.80 -35.96 -4.48
C ASN A 286 4.67 -36.84 -5.02
N GLU A 287 4.62 -37.03 -6.34
CA GLU A 287 3.63 -37.87 -7.03
C GLU A 287 3.62 -39.34 -6.56
N TRP A 288 4.76 -39.86 -6.10
CA TRP A 288 4.88 -41.24 -5.63
C TRP A 288 4.26 -41.45 -4.24
N VAL A 289 3.99 -40.38 -3.49
CA VAL A 289 3.27 -40.46 -2.22
C VAL A 289 1.78 -40.61 -2.50
N VAL A 290 1.27 -41.81 -2.22
CA VAL A 290 -0.13 -42.18 -2.50
C VAL A 290 -1.10 -41.37 -1.65
N SER A 291 -0.88 -41.32 -0.33
CA SER A 291 -1.80 -40.69 0.62
C SER A 291 -1.36 -39.26 0.94
N PRO A 292 -2.15 -38.23 0.56
CA PRO A 292 -1.87 -36.86 0.97
C PRO A 292 -2.15 -36.66 2.46
N VAL A 293 -1.42 -35.72 3.06
CA VAL A 293 -1.61 -35.29 4.44
C VAL A 293 -2.48 -34.03 4.42
N ILE A 294 -3.53 -33.98 5.24
CA ILE A 294 -4.33 -32.75 5.38
C ILE A 294 -3.53 -31.73 6.18
N LEU A 295 -3.29 -30.56 5.60
CA LEU A 295 -2.66 -29.42 6.29
C LEU A 295 -3.72 -28.50 6.89
N GLU A 296 -4.77 -28.23 6.12
CA GLU A 296 -5.87 -27.36 6.52
C GLU A 296 -7.21 -28.02 6.17
N GLU A 297 -8.16 -27.95 7.09
CA GLU A 297 -9.57 -28.31 6.89
C GLU A 297 -10.44 -27.11 7.20
N TYR A 298 -11.49 -26.92 6.40
CA TYR A 298 -12.44 -25.83 6.50
C TYR A 298 -13.85 -26.39 6.61
N ASP A 299 -14.60 -25.87 7.58
CA ASP A 299 -16.02 -26.14 7.76
C ASP A 299 -16.80 -24.82 7.80
N TYR A 300 -17.90 -24.76 7.06
CA TYR A 300 -18.68 -23.55 6.86
C TYR A 300 -20.12 -23.77 7.29
N GLN A 301 -20.54 -23.05 8.31
CA GLN A 301 -21.84 -23.22 8.94
C GLN A 301 -22.65 -21.92 8.85
N ALA A 302 -23.98 -22.06 8.86
CA ALA A 302 -24.92 -20.95 9.02
C ALA A 302 -25.65 -21.14 10.35
N VAL A 303 -25.44 -20.22 11.29
CA VAL A 303 -25.96 -20.30 12.65
C VAL A 303 -27.00 -19.20 12.86
N ASP A 304 -28.16 -19.55 13.41
CA ASP A 304 -29.23 -18.58 13.65
C ASP A 304 -28.77 -17.48 14.63
N ARG A 305 -29.01 -16.22 14.26
CA ARG A 305 -28.85 -15.06 15.14
C ARG A 305 -30.08 -14.90 16.02
N GLU A 306 -29.91 -14.21 17.14
CA GLU A 306 -31.03 -13.70 17.93
C GLU A 306 -32.07 -13.00 17.05
N PRO A 307 -33.37 -13.29 17.21
CA PRO A 307 -34.41 -12.75 16.33
C PRO A 307 -34.50 -11.22 16.41
N VAL A 308 -34.54 -10.57 15.25
CA VAL A 308 -34.79 -9.13 15.15
C VAL A 308 -36.30 -8.90 15.11
N LYS A 309 -36.82 -8.11 16.06
CA LYS A 309 -38.24 -7.72 16.09
C LYS A 309 -38.46 -6.44 15.31
N ILE A 310 -39.34 -6.49 14.32
CA ILE A 310 -39.79 -5.32 13.54
C ILE A 310 -41.31 -5.28 13.63
N GLY A 311 -41.84 -4.32 14.40
CA GLY A 311 -43.25 -4.27 14.79
C GLY A 311 -43.67 -5.53 15.56
N ASN A 312 -44.73 -6.21 15.10
CA ASN A 312 -45.22 -7.46 15.68
C ASN A 312 -44.59 -8.73 15.05
N LYS A 313 -43.65 -8.58 14.09
CA LYS A 313 -43.00 -9.69 13.40
C LYS A 313 -41.57 -9.90 13.91
N SER A 314 -41.14 -11.15 13.90
CA SER A 314 -39.81 -11.58 14.33
C SER A 314 -39.09 -12.24 13.15
N TYR A 315 -37.88 -11.78 12.85
CA TYR A 315 -37.07 -12.24 11.72
C TYR A 315 -35.80 -12.89 12.27
N ILE A 316 -35.45 -14.09 11.80
CA ILE A 316 -34.21 -14.78 12.16
C ILE A 316 -33.21 -14.53 11.03
N VAL A 317 -32.16 -13.78 11.31
CA VAL A 317 -31.01 -13.62 10.41
C VAL A 317 -30.00 -14.71 10.76
N LYS A 318 -29.24 -15.25 9.80
CA LYS A 318 -28.17 -16.22 10.09
C LYS A 318 -26.82 -15.54 10.06
N ASN A 319 -25.98 -15.86 11.03
CA ASN A 319 -24.55 -15.58 10.99
C ASN A 319 -23.83 -16.66 10.19
N LYS A 320 -22.77 -16.26 9.49
CA LYS A 320 -21.85 -17.16 8.80
C LYS A 320 -20.74 -17.55 9.77
N VAL A 321 -20.41 -18.82 9.86
CA VAL A 321 -19.35 -19.32 10.74
C VAL A 321 -18.38 -20.13 9.92
N ASP A 322 -17.14 -19.68 9.86
CA ASP A 322 -16.04 -20.33 9.15
C ASP A 322 -15.08 -20.93 10.18
N ILE A 323 -14.91 -22.24 10.16
CA ILE A 323 -14.01 -22.98 11.04
C ILE A 323 -12.82 -23.45 10.21
N LYS A 324 -11.61 -23.08 10.60
CA LYS A 324 -10.36 -23.51 9.99
C LYS A 324 -9.56 -24.34 11.00
N ASN A 325 -9.26 -25.60 10.68
CA ASN A 325 -8.34 -26.44 11.43
C ASN A 325 -7.00 -26.49 10.72
N VAL A 326 -5.90 -26.20 11.43
CA VAL A 326 -4.52 -26.33 10.92
C VAL A 326 -3.80 -27.41 11.71
N TYR A 327 -3.29 -28.41 11.02
CA TYR A 327 -2.63 -29.57 11.64
C TYR A 327 -1.11 -29.35 11.72
N TYR A 328 -0.56 -29.38 12.94
CA TYR A 328 0.86 -29.13 13.19
C TYR A 328 1.62 -30.41 13.54
N LYS A 329 2.28 -31.02 12.55
CA LYS A 329 3.44 -31.91 12.73
C LYS A 329 3.92 -32.42 11.38
N ASN A 330 5.22 -32.28 11.07
CA ASN A 330 6.03 -33.00 10.07
C ASN A 330 5.33 -33.96 9.09
N GLY A 331 4.30 -33.52 8.36
CA GLY A 331 3.51 -34.38 7.47
C GLY A 331 2.78 -35.55 8.16
N VAL A 332 2.43 -35.44 9.45
CA VAL A 332 1.61 -36.44 10.16
C VAL A 332 0.30 -35.79 10.57
N TYR A 333 -0.80 -36.30 10.01
CA TYR A 333 -2.15 -35.92 10.40
C TYR A 333 -2.44 -36.40 11.83
N THR A 334 -2.50 -35.46 12.77
CA THR A 334 -2.91 -35.69 14.15
C THR A 334 -4.23 -34.95 14.37
N PRO A 335 -5.39 -35.57 14.13
CA PRO A 335 -6.69 -34.90 14.25
C PRO A 335 -6.92 -34.31 15.65
N ASP A 336 -6.30 -34.92 16.66
CA ASP A 336 -6.39 -34.51 18.06
C ASP A 336 -5.47 -33.32 18.43
N GLU A 337 -4.50 -32.97 17.56
CA GLU A 337 -3.54 -31.87 17.76
C GLU A 337 -3.64 -30.89 16.57
N CYS A 338 -4.67 -30.03 16.56
CA CYS A 338 -4.82 -28.96 15.58
C CYS A 338 -5.02 -27.59 16.24
N ILE A 339 -4.60 -26.53 15.55
CA ILE A 339 -5.03 -25.17 15.88
C ILE A 339 -6.31 -24.92 15.11
N GLN A 340 -7.42 -24.89 15.84
CA GLN A 340 -8.71 -24.50 15.29
C GLN A 340 -8.87 -23.00 15.43
N THR A 341 -9.34 -22.34 14.37
CA THR A 341 -9.79 -20.96 14.37
C THR A 341 -11.21 -20.89 13.84
N LYS A 342 -12.15 -20.46 14.67
CA LYS A 342 -13.55 -20.27 14.32
C LYS A 342 -13.86 -18.77 14.22
N THR A 343 -14.32 -18.35 13.06
CA THR A 343 -14.65 -16.96 12.72
C THR A 343 -16.15 -16.86 12.49
N THR A 344 -16.84 -16.13 13.37
CA THR A 344 -18.27 -15.79 13.20
C THR A 344 -18.40 -14.43 12.56
N MET A 345 -19.11 -14.36 11.46
CA MET A 345 -19.41 -13.15 10.70
C MET A 345 -20.91 -12.90 10.66
N ASP A 346 -21.28 -11.63 10.57
CA ASP A 346 -22.65 -11.26 10.27
C ASP A 346 -22.99 -11.42 8.78
N TYR A 347 -24.21 -11.03 8.41
CA TYR A 347 -24.73 -11.13 7.05
C TYR A 347 -24.08 -10.17 6.04
N HIS A 348 -23.21 -9.26 6.48
CA HIS A 348 -22.38 -8.39 5.62
C HIS A 348 -20.91 -8.86 5.59
N ASP A 349 -20.64 -10.11 5.95
CA ASP A 349 -19.30 -10.71 6.03
C ASP A 349 -18.35 -9.95 6.99
N ARG A 350 -18.89 -9.23 7.99
CA ARG A 350 -18.07 -8.57 9.01
C ARG A 350 -17.80 -9.52 10.17
N VAL A 351 -16.54 -9.62 10.57
CA VAL A 351 -16.10 -10.51 11.65
C VAL A 351 -16.57 -10.01 13.01
N GLU A 352 -17.53 -10.69 13.63
CA GLU A 352 -18.02 -10.39 14.99
C GLU A 352 -17.23 -11.15 16.07
N ILE A 353 -16.82 -12.39 15.82
CA ILE A 353 -16.14 -13.23 16.84
C ILE A 353 -15.02 -14.04 16.17
N VAL A 354 -13.84 -14.09 16.80
CA VAL A 354 -12.76 -15.03 16.45
C VAL A 354 -12.37 -15.83 17.69
N GLU A 355 -12.50 -17.14 17.62
CA GLU A 355 -12.10 -18.10 18.65
C GLU A 355 -10.94 -18.93 18.09
N SER A 356 -9.77 -18.96 18.75
CA SER A 356 -8.62 -19.75 18.29
C SER A 356 -8.00 -20.56 19.42
N THR A 357 -7.54 -21.79 19.14
CA THR A 357 -6.97 -22.69 20.14
C THR A 357 -5.81 -22.03 20.88
N GLY A 358 -5.92 -21.94 22.20
CA GLY A 358 -4.88 -21.36 23.08
C GLY A 358 -4.77 -19.83 23.04
N GLN A 359 -5.67 -19.14 22.32
CA GLN A 359 -5.70 -17.68 22.24
C GLN A 359 -6.98 -17.12 22.87
N PRO A 360 -6.94 -15.90 23.44
CA PRO A 360 -8.15 -15.24 23.92
C PRO A 360 -9.14 -14.99 22.78
N THR A 361 -10.43 -15.20 23.03
CA THR A 361 -11.49 -14.85 22.08
C THR A 361 -11.47 -13.36 21.77
N ILE A 362 -11.53 -13.03 20.48
CA ILE A 362 -11.71 -11.67 19.98
C ILE A 362 -13.21 -11.46 19.71
N ARG A 363 -13.80 -10.41 20.25
CA ARG A 363 -15.19 -10.01 19.99
C ARG A 363 -15.23 -8.59 19.45
N ARG A 364 -15.81 -8.40 18.28
CA ARG A 364 -15.98 -7.10 17.63
C ARG A 364 -17.43 -6.71 17.65
N LYS A 365 -17.68 -5.43 17.92
CA LYS A 365 -18.99 -4.81 17.70
C LYS A 365 -18.83 -3.69 16.70
N TYR A 366 -19.85 -3.55 15.86
CA TYR A 366 -19.91 -2.51 14.85
C TYR A 366 -21.03 -1.54 15.19
N SER A 367 -20.80 -0.26 14.91
CA SER A 367 -21.83 0.77 14.94
C SER A 367 -22.90 0.53 13.87
N LYS A 368 -23.99 1.30 13.94
CA LYS A 368 -25.08 1.23 12.96
C LYS A 368 -24.63 1.50 11.52
N ASN A 369 -23.63 2.36 11.34
CA ASN A 369 -22.98 2.64 10.05
C ASN A 369 -21.77 1.75 9.74
N TRP A 370 -21.68 0.61 10.43
CA TRP A 370 -20.79 -0.50 10.09
C TRP A 370 -19.30 -0.27 10.35
N LYS A 371 -18.96 0.78 11.10
CA LYS A 371 -17.60 1.00 11.60
C LYS A 371 -17.36 0.19 12.87
N LEU A 372 -16.12 -0.24 13.08
CA LEU A 372 -15.74 -1.03 14.26
C LEU A 372 -15.87 -0.14 15.51
N SER A 373 -16.84 -0.38 16.39
CA SER A 373 -17.04 0.43 17.59
C SER A 373 -16.19 -0.07 18.76
N THR A 374 -16.10 -1.39 18.92
CA THR A 374 -15.33 -2.02 20.01
C THR A 374 -14.68 -3.31 19.56
N GLU A 375 -13.51 -3.62 20.10
CA GLU A 375 -12.84 -4.91 19.98
C GLU A 375 -12.40 -5.40 21.37
N THR A 376 -12.97 -6.51 21.83
CA THR A 376 -12.65 -7.12 23.13
C THR A 376 -11.75 -8.33 22.92
N VAL A 377 -10.58 -8.34 23.55
CA VAL A 377 -9.63 -9.46 23.54
C VAL A 377 -9.33 -9.85 24.99
N GLY A 378 -9.60 -11.10 25.35
CA GLY A 378 -9.29 -11.61 26.70
C GLY A 378 -10.00 -10.87 27.83
N GLY A 379 -11.18 -10.31 27.57
CA GLY A 379 -11.96 -9.50 28.52
C GLY A 379 -11.67 -8.00 28.48
N TYR A 380 -10.62 -7.56 27.78
CA TYR A 380 -10.23 -6.16 27.68
C TYR A 380 -10.72 -5.53 26.38
N THR A 381 -11.42 -4.40 26.47
CA THR A 381 -12.12 -3.81 25.31
C THR A 381 -11.42 -2.56 24.80
N THR A 382 -10.95 -2.57 23.56
CA THR A 382 -10.57 -1.36 22.83
C THR A 382 -11.81 -0.66 22.28
N TYR A 383 -11.90 0.66 22.45
CA TYR A 383 -13.00 1.47 21.92
C TYR A 383 -12.50 2.40 20.81
N TYR A 384 -13.34 2.58 19.80
CA TYR A 384 -13.07 3.43 18.65
C TYR A 384 -14.16 4.48 18.49
N ALA A 385 -13.76 5.72 18.22
CA ALA A 385 -14.63 6.81 17.84
C ALA A 385 -14.19 7.34 16.47
N TYR A 386 -15.16 7.84 15.71
CA TYR A 386 -14.93 8.35 14.36
C TYR A 386 -15.46 9.77 14.23
N ASP A 387 -14.82 10.58 13.39
CA ASP A 387 -15.34 11.89 13.01
C ASP A 387 -16.51 11.77 12.03
N GLY A 388 -17.13 12.91 11.70
CA GLY A 388 -18.23 12.96 10.73
C GLY A 388 -17.85 12.65 9.28
N LEU A 389 -16.58 12.35 8.96
CA LEU A 389 -16.12 11.84 7.66
C LEU A 389 -15.80 10.32 7.70
N GLY A 390 -16.02 9.67 8.84
CA GLY A 390 -15.81 8.24 9.06
C GLY A 390 -14.35 7.84 9.29
N ARG A 391 -13.49 8.80 9.68
CA ARG A 391 -12.08 8.60 10.06
C ARG A 391 -11.97 8.46 11.57
N ILE A 392 -10.99 7.73 12.09
CA ILE A 392 -10.86 7.53 13.55
C ILE A 392 -10.49 8.86 14.21
N GLU A 393 -11.32 9.39 15.10
CA GLU A 393 -11.01 10.63 15.84
C GLU A 393 -10.47 10.36 17.25
N ALA A 394 -10.78 9.18 17.81
CA ALA A 394 -10.23 8.76 19.09
C ALA A 394 -10.22 7.23 19.23
N LYS A 395 -9.27 6.74 20.04
CA LYS A 395 -9.13 5.33 20.40
C LYS A 395 -8.86 5.21 21.91
N ARG A 396 -9.46 4.23 22.58
CA ARG A 396 -9.12 3.87 23.96
C ARG A 396 -8.61 2.44 23.99
N VAL A 397 -7.35 2.26 24.36
CA VAL A 397 -6.70 0.95 24.43
C VAL A 397 -6.50 0.56 25.89
N PRO A 398 -6.97 -0.62 26.33
CA PRO A 398 -6.76 -1.08 27.70
C PRO A 398 -5.28 -1.31 27.97
N LEU A 399 -4.79 -0.83 29.11
CA LEU A 399 -3.37 -0.88 29.47
C LEU A 399 -3.11 -1.58 30.81
N GLU A 400 -3.96 -1.35 31.81
CA GLU A 400 -3.74 -1.85 33.18
C GLU A 400 -5.07 -2.15 33.87
N VAL A 401 -5.07 -3.09 34.81
CA VAL A 401 -6.19 -3.35 35.74
C VAL A 401 -5.72 -3.05 37.16
N ARG A 402 -6.55 -2.34 37.92
CA ARG A 402 -6.33 -2.06 39.34
C ARG A 402 -7.50 -2.54 40.16
N VAL A 403 -7.22 -3.05 41.36
CA VAL A 403 -8.26 -3.38 42.34
C VAL A 403 -8.61 -2.12 43.12
N GLU A 404 -9.86 -1.71 43.07
CA GLU A 404 -10.38 -0.54 43.78
C GLU A 404 -11.58 -0.91 44.64
N LYS A 405 -11.91 -0.06 45.62
CA LYS A 405 -13.12 -0.22 46.46
C LYS A 405 -14.30 0.47 45.77
N ASP A 406 -15.40 -0.25 45.59
CA ASP A 406 -16.68 0.34 45.14
C ASP A 406 -17.33 1.20 46.24
N GLU A 407 -18.49 1.81 45.93
CA GLU A 407 -19.27 2.65 46.86
C GLU A 407 -19.69 1.90 48.15
N ASN A 408 -19.66 0.56 48.13
CA ASN A 408 -20.00 -0.30 49.26
C ASN A 408 -18.76 -0.90 49.96
N GLY A 409 -17.54 -0.49 49.57
CA GLY A 409 -16.28 -0.97 50.15
C GLY A 409 -15.85 -2.37 49.67
N LYS A 410 -16.39 -2.88 48.57
CA LYS A 410 -16.01 -4.16 47.95
C LYS A 410 -14.91 -3.94 46.92
N ASP A 411 -13.93 -4.85 46.88
CA ASP A 411 -12.90 -4.87 45.84
C ASP A 411 -13.50 -5.19 44.46
N VAL A 412 -13.21 -4.33 43.49
CA VAL A 412 -13.62 -4.44 42.09
C VAL A 412 -12.42 -4.15 41.17
N ASP A 413 -12.28 -4.94 40.11
CA ASP A 413 -11.27 -4.73 39.08
C ASP A 413 -11.70 -3.59 38.16
N ARG A 414 -10.90 -2.52 38.13
CA ARG A 414 -11.09 -1.36 37.26
C ARG A 414 -10.01 -1.31 36.19
N VAL A 415 -10.45 -1.29 34.93
CA VAL A 415 -9.57 -1.19 33.77
C VAL A 415 -9.24 0.27 33.47
N TYR A 416 -7.95 0.53 33.28
CA TYR A 416 -7.39 1.81 32.90
C TYR A 416 -6.91 1.78 31.45
N TYR A 417 -7.13 2.88 30.74
CA TYR A 417 -6.94 3.01 29.31
C TYR A 417 -5.93 4.10 28.97
N THR A 418 -5.16 3.87 27.91
CA THR A 418 -4.54 4.96 27.14
C THR A 418 -5.57 5.50 26.16
N LYS A 419 -5.78 6.82 26.16
CA LYS A 419 -6.61 7.49 25.17
C LYS A 419 -5.74 8.12 24.11
N SER A 420 -5.99 7.82 22.84
CA SER A 420 -5.42 8.56 21.71
C SER A 420 -6.51 9.34 20.99
N LYS A 421 -6.16 10.50 20.44
CA LYS A 421 -7.02 11.35 19.59
C LYS A 421 -6.30 11.66 18.28
N TYR A 422 -7.07 11.86 17.23
CA TYR A 422 -6.56 12.14 15.89
C TYR A 422 -7.35 13.28 15.26
N SER A 423 -6.66 14.16 14.56
CA SER A 423 -7.28 15.21 13.75
C SER A 423 -6.70 15.19 12.33
N TYR A 424 -7.43 15.74 11.36
CA TYR A 424 -7.09 15.60 9.95
C TYR A 424 -7.42 16.87 9.16
N LYS A 425 -6.70 17.11 8.06
CA LYS A 425 -7.10 18.02 6.98
C LYS A 425 -8.36 17.50 6.27
N ASN A 426 -8.99 18.31 5.43
CA ASN A 426 -10.20 17.89 4.70
C ASN A 426 -9.90 16.78 3.68
N SER A 427 -8.70 16.78 3.10
CA SER A 427 -8.23 15.70 2.21
C SER A 427 -8.08 14.33 2.89
N GLY A 428 -8.07 14.27 4.22
CA GLY A 428 -7.79 13.03 4.97
C GLY A 428 -6.36 12.90 5.49
N LYS A 429 -5.47 13.84 5.16
CA LYS A 429 -4.12 13.93 5.71
C LYS A 429 -4.15 14.18 7.23
N LEU A 430 -3.35 13.45 8.01
CA LEU A 430 -3.34 13.52 9.48
C LEU A 430 -2.71 14.84 9.95
N LEU A 431 -3.31 15.56 10.90
CA LEU A 431 -2.79 16.82 11.45
C LEU A 431 -2.19 16.63 12.85
N THR A 432 -2.87 15.89 13.71
CA THR A 432 -2.38 15.56 15.04
C THR A 432 -2.68 14.12 15.39
N GLU A 433 -1.75 13.52 16.12
CA GLU A 433 -1.92 12.30 16.89
C GLU A 433 -1.56 12.61 18.33
N GLU A 434 -2.53 12.55 19.22
CA GLU A 434 -2.37 12.89 20.63
C GLU A 434 -2.53 11.63 21.46
N THR A 435 -1.55 11.28 22.27
CA THR A 435 -1.61 10.12 23.16
C THR A 435 -1.57 10.58 24.62
N GLY A 436 -2.61 10.24 25.37
CA GLY A 436 -2.75 10.60 26.78
C GLY A 436 -1.62 10.04 27.63
N VAL A 437 -1.00 10.92 28.43
CA VAL A 437 0.08 10.56 29.36
C VAL A 437 -0.49 9.78 30.53
N GLU A 438 -1.60 10.26 31.08
CA GLU A 438 -2.29 9.59 32.18
C GLU A 438 -3.14 8.43 31.67
N LYS A 439 -3.13 7.35 32.43
CA LYS A 439 -4.09 6.26 32.27
C LYS A 439 -5.41 6.69 32.91
N VAL A 440 -6.52 6.45 32.22
CA VAL A 440 -7.85 6.87 32.70
C VAL A 440 -8.85 5.72 32.72
N PRO A 441 -9.75 5.66 33.72
CA PRO A 441 -10.88 4.75 33.69
C PRO A 441 -11.88 5.13 32.60
N LEU A 442 -12.75 4.19 32.24
CA LEU A 442 -13.85 4.45 31.30
C LEU A 442 -14.94 5.35 31.91
N GLU A 443 -15.18 5.22 33.21
CA GLU A 443 -16.24 5.90 33.98
C GLU A 443 -15.71 6.39 35.33
N GLY A 444 -16.25 7.50 35.83
CA GLY A 444 -15.85 8.15 37.09
C GLY A 444 -15.47 9.62 36.90
N GLU A 445 -14.80 10.20 37.90
CA GLU A 445 -14.48 11.64 37.92
C GLU A 445 -13.35 12.06 36.96
N LYS A 446 -12.45 11.13 36.57
CA LYS A 446 -11.28 11.43 35.72
C LYS A 446 -11.18 10.50 34.49
N THR A 447 -12.10 10.63 33.54
CA THR A 447 -12.17 9.79 32.32
C THR A 447 -11.36 10.33 31.13
N GLU A 448 -10.74 11.49 31.30
CA GLU A 448 -9.90 12.15 30.31
C GLU A 448 -8.50 12.40 30.88
N PRO A 449 -7.43 12.09 30.13
CA PRO A 449 -6.07 12.51 30.46
C PRO A 449 -5.99 14.04 30.54
N ASP A 450 -5.20 14.55 31.49
CA ASP A 450 -4.95 15.98 31.63
C ASP A 450 -3.88 16.44 30.63
N ASN A 451 -2.93 15.54 30.32
CA ASN A 451 -1.80 15.82 29.43
C ASN A 451 -1.74 14.81 28.28
N TYR A 452 -1.29 15.30 27.13
CA TYR A 452 -1.11 14.49 25.92
C TYR A 452 0.28 14.69 25.34
N ILE A 453 0.90 13.60 24.91
CA ILE A 453 2.02 13.59 23.97
C ILE A 453 1.42 13.84 22.59
N VAL A 454 1.77 14.97 21.98
CA VAL A 454 1.22 15.40 20.70
C VAL A 454 2.27 15.20 19.62
N LYS A 455 1.92 14.46 18.57
CA LYS A 455 2.65 14.41 17.31
C LYS A 455 1.86 15.21 16.27
N LYS A 456 2.42 16.32 15.81
CA LYS A 456 1.81 17.23 14.83
C LYS A 456 2.46 17.02 13.47
N TYR A 457 1.64 17.03 12.43
CA TYR A 457 2.05 16.88 11.04
C TYR A 457 1.69 18.16 10.30
N GLU A 458 2.68 18.77 9.67
CA GLU A 458 2.52 19.98 8.84
C GLU A 458 2.86 19.62 7.39
N TYR A 459 2.13 20.25 6.47
CA TYR A 459 2.25 19.97 5.05
C TYR A 459 2.43 21.28 4.32
N ASP A 460 3.26 21.24 3.29
CA ASP A 460 3.51 22.40 2.43
C ASP A 460 2.24 22.81 1.65
N GLU A 461 2.34 23.92 0.93
CA GLU A 461 1.24 24.45 0.10
C GLU A 461 0.86 23.52 -1.08
N HIS A 462 1.68 22.51 -1.34
CA HIS A 462 1.48 21.47 -2.35
C HIS A 462 0.94 20.17 -1.75
N GLY A 463 0.67 20.17 -0.44
CA GLY A 463 0.11 19.03 0.28
C GLY A 463 1.07 17.88 0.54
N ARG A 464 2.38 18.06 0.39
CA ARG A 464 3.41 17.08 0.77
C ARG A 464 3.75 17.27 2.26
N LEU A 465 4.18 16.20 2.93
CA LEU A 465 4.51 16.27 4.36
C LEU A 465 5.79 17.08 4.55
N GLU A 466 5.71 18.25 5.15
CA GLU A 466 6.84 19.16 5.32
C GLU A 466 7.51 18.93 6.68
N GLU A 467 6.73 18.67 7.73
CA GLU A 467 7.27 18.58 9.07
C GLU A 467 6.46 17.66 9.99
N VAL A 468 7.17 16.97 10.87
CA VAL A 468 6.60 16.16 11.96
C VAL A 468 7.19 16.64 13.28
N LYS A 469 6.38 17.26 14.13
CA LYS A 469 6.77 17.75 15.47
C LYS A 469 6.27 16.78 16.54
N LEU A 470 7.13 16.30 17.44
CA LEU A 470 6.73 15.54 18.63
C LEU A 470 6.69 16.47 19.86
N SER A 471 5.87 16.15 20.86
CA SER A 471 5.81 16.93 22.10
C SER A 471 7.17 16.95 22.79
N GLY A 472 7.79 18.13 22.82
CA GLY A 472 9.20 18.34 23.19
C GLY A 472 9.87 19.27 22.17
N GLU A 473 11.16 19.10 21.94
CA GLU A 473 11.94 19.83 20.93
C GLU A 473 12.21 19.00 19.67
N THR A 474 11.88 17.71 19.64
CA THR A 474 12.14 16.85 18.49
C THR A 474 11.16 17.11 17.35
N GLN A 475 11.70 17.47 16.20
CA GLN A 475 10.97 17.61 14.95
C GLN A 475 11.79 17.03 13.79
N VAL A 476 11.10 16.56 12.76
CA VAL A 476 11.71 16.12 11.50
C VAL A 476 11.12 16.96 10.38
N ILE A 477 11.96 17.61 9.58
CA ILE A 477 11.56 18.42 8.43
C ILE A 477 12.01 17.71 7.16
N TYR A 478 11.18 17.73 6.11
CA TYR A 478 11.41 17.07 4.83
C TYR A 478 11.38 18.09 3.69
N ASP A 479 12.37 18.00 2.80
CA ASP A 479 12.38 18.70 1.52
C ASP A 479 12.39 17.67 0.37
N TYR A 480 11.80 18.04 -0.77
CA TYR A 480 11.53 17.14 -1.91
C TYR A 480 12.13 17.65 -3.22
N ASP A 481 12.61 16.73 -4.06
CA ASP A 481 13.05 17.02 -5.43
C ASP A 481 11.84 17.26 -6.36
N ASP A 482 12.12 17.64 -7.61
CA ASP A 482 11.08 17.99 -8.59
C ASP A 482 10.21 16.79 -9.01
N ASP A 483 10.70 15.56 -8.81
CA ASP A 483 9.93 14.32 -9.02
C ASP A 483 9.15 13.89 -7.77
N GLY A 484 9.28 14.63 -6.65
CA GLY A 484 8.56 14.41 -5.41
C GLY A 484 9.19 13.38 -4.48
N ASN A 485 10.44 12.98 -4.70
CA ASN A 485 11.19 12.14 -3.76
C ASN A 485 11.83 13.00 -2.68
N ILE A 486 12.04 12.44 -1.49
CA ILE A 486 12.73 13.14 -0.40
C ILE A 486 14.19 13.34 -0.82
N TYR A 487 14.67 14.59 -0.84
CA TYR A 487 16.10 14.90 -1.06
C TYR A 487 16.79 15.39 0.23
N LYS A 488 16.03 15.77 1.26
CA LYS A 488 16.60 16.23 2.53
C LYS A 488 15.68 15.96 3.71
N GLU A 489 16.27 15.49 4.79
CA GLU A 489 15.65 15.29 6.09
C GLU A 489 16.46 16.03 7.17
N MET A 490 15.79 16.78 8.03
CA MET A 490 16.43 17.48 9.16
C MET A 490 15.80 17.02 10.46
N ILE A 491 16.55 16.27 11.26
CA ILE A 491 16.11 15.73 12.55
C ILE A 491 16.66 16.61 13.65
N ASN A 492 15.78 17.23 14.42
CA ASN A 492 16.18 17.98 15.60
C ASN A 492 16.68 17.02 16.69
N VAL A 493 17.97 17.14 17.02
CA VAL A 493 18.69 16.37 18.04
C VAL A 493 19.14 17.26 19.20
N SER A 494 18.46 18.39 19.39
CA SER A 494 18.78 19.38 20.42
C SER A 494 18.74 18.76 21.81
N ASN A 495 19.66 19.20 22.67
CA ASN A 495 19.61 18.91 24.09
C ASN A 495 19.91 20.18 24.91
N TYR A 496 19.65 20.12 26.22
CA TYR A 496 19.77 21.25 27.15
C TYR A 496 21.19 21.83 27.25
N ILE A 497 22.20 21.13 26.73
CA ILE A 497 23.62 21.49 26.78
C ILE A 497 24.07 22.15 25.46
N THR A 498 23.57 21.69 24.31
CA THR A 498 24.07 22.08 22.98
C THR A 498 23.25 23.17 22.27
N GLY A 499 22.03 23.47 22.74
CA GLY A 499 21.10 24.33 21.99
C GLY A 499 20.55 23.66 20.74
N SER A 500 19.95 24.45 19.83
CA SER A 500 19.30 23.92 18.62
C SER A 500 20.30 23.25 17.66
N LYS A 501 20.33 21.91 17.63
CA LYS A 501 21.18 21.10 16.73
C LYS A 501 20.31 20.20 15.86
N TYR A 502 20.60 20.16 14.56
CA TYR A 502 19.94 19.26 13.61
C TYR A 502 20.95 18.24 13.07
N GLN A 503 20.56 16.97 13.03
CA GLN A 503 21.17 16.00 12.15
C GLN A 503 20.52 16.17 10.77
N ILE A 504 21.33 16.43 9.76
CA ILE A 504 20.87 16.62 8.40
C ILE A 504 21.24 15.38 7.60
N VAL A 505 20.28 14.84 6.87
CA VAL A 505 20.47 13.78 5.89
C VAL A 505 20.04 14.31 4.54
N MET A 506 20.85 14.12 3.50
CA MET A 506 20.50 14.49 2.12
C MET A 506 20.63 13.32 1.17
N TYR A 507 19.86 13.35 0.10
CA TYR A 507 19.81 12.33 -0.93
C TYR A 507 19.93 12.97 -2.31
N GLN A 508 20.72 12.34 -3.18
CA GLN A 508 20.67 12.55 -4.62
C GLN A 508 20.01 11.29 -5.21
N ASN A 509 18.79 11.44 -5.73
CA ASN A 509 17.98 10.30 -6.18
C ASN A 509 18.16 10.04 -7.69
N ASN A 510 18.06 8.78 -8.08
CA ASN A 510 18.11 8.34 -9.49
C ASN A 510 16.72 8.25 -10.14
N HIS A 511 16.71 7.84 -11.41
CA HIS A 511 15.50 7.61 -12.20
C HIS A 511 14.51 6.60 -11.63
N LEU A 512 14.90 5.79 -10.62
CA LEU A 512 14.03 4.86 -9.91
C LEU A 512 13.51 5.44 -8.58
N GLY A 513 13.82 6.70 -8.25
CA GLY A 513 13.50 7.32 -6.97
C GLY A 513 14.31 6.76 -5.79
N LYS A 514 15.43 6.08 -6.07
CA LYS A 514 16.35 5.53 -5.07
C LYS A 514 17.59 6.41 -4.92
N PRO A 515 18.21 6.49 -3.73
CA PRO A 515 19.37 7.35 -3.52
C PRO A 515 20.60 6.79 -4.24
N ASP A 516 21.18 7.52 -5.18
CA ASP A 516 22.54 7.27 -5.68
C ASP A 516 23.59 7.70 -4.67
N ARG A 517 23.30 8.77 -3.95
CA ARG A 517 24.17 9.26 -2.89
C ARG A 517 23.36 9.69 -1.70
N LYS A 518 23.82 9.29 -0.51
CA LYS A 518 23.31 9.73 0.78
C LYS A 518 24.39 10.46 1.55
N TYR A 519 24.06 11.63 2.08
CA TYR A 519 24.90 12.39 2.99
C TYR A 519 24.29 12.32 4.38
N VAL A 520 25.09 11.97 5.38
CA VAL A 520 24.74 12.14 6.80
C VAL A 520 25.72 13.14 7.39
N PHE A 521 25.27 14.38 7.59
CA PHE A 521 26.12 15.45 8.11
C PHE A 521 26.40 15.24 9.60
N VAL A 522 27.66 15.40 9.96
CA VAL A 522 28.21 15.08 11.29
C VAL A 522 29.23 16.13 11.70
N GLU A 523 29.45 16.30 13.01
CA GLU A 523 30.60 17.08 13.47
C GLU A 523 31.87 16.22 13.41
N PRO A 524 33.04 16.82 13.11
CA PRO A 524 34.31 16.10 13.12
C PRO A 524 34.57 15.28 14.40
N GLU A 525 34.10 15.77 15.54
CA GLU A 525 34.28 15.16 16.86
C GLU A 525 33.43 13.89 17.05
N ASP A 526 32.37 13.71 16.26
CA ASP A 526 31.46 12.56 16.34
C ASP A 526 32.08 11.28 15.74
N ILE A 527 33.21 11.38 15.03
CA ILE A 527 33.85 10.25 14.34
C ILE A 527 35.19 9.90 15.00
N TYR A 528 35.26 8.69 15.54
CA TYR A 528 36.46 8.15 16.17
C TYR A 528 37.57 7.91 15.14
N GLY A 529 38.77 8.45 15.39
CA GLY A 529 39.98 8.13 14.63
C GLY A 529 40.29 9.03 13.43
N VAL A 530 39.53 10.10 13.22
CA VAL A 530 39.81 11.09 12.15
C VAL A 530 40.33 12.39 12.75
N THR A 531 41.51 12.84 12.30
CA THR A 531 42.06 14.16 12.65
C THR A 531 41.80 15.15 11.51
N VAL A 532 40.95 16.15 11.77
CA VAL A 532 40.65 17.20 10.81
C VAL A 532 41.68 18.35 10.92
N PRO A 533 42.22 18.89 9.82
CA PRO A 533 43.15 20.02 9.85
C PRO A 533 42.53 21.28 10.47
N GLU A 534 43.23 21.94 11.40
CA GLU A 534 42.79 23.24 11.95
C GLU A 534 42.70 24.32 10.84
N GLY A 535 41.56 25.01 10.79
CA GLY A 535 41.38 26.23 9.97
C GLY A 535 40.58 26.10 8.67
N ALA A 536 39.97 24.94 8.40
CA ALA A 536 39.13 24.74 7.21
C ALA A 536 37.62 24.83 7.54
N ASN A 537 36.92 25.80 6.94
CA ASN A 537 35.45 25.98 7.06
C ASN A 537 34.71 25.05 6.07
N TYR A 538 34.84 23.72 6.23
CA TYR A 538 34.04 22.75 5.46
C TYR A 538 32.90 22.18 6.31
N ILE A 539 31.85 21.70 5.64
CA ILE A 539 30.81 20.89 6.29
C ILE A 539 31.19 19.43 6.10
N TYR A 540 31.16 18.63 7.17
CA TYR A 540 31.57 17.23 7.14
C TYR A 540 30.36 16.30 7.08
N ALA A 541 30.49 15.20 6.33
CA ALA A 541 29.45 14.20 6.18
C ALA A 541 30.04 12.80 6.03
N VAL A 542 29.30 11.80 6.52
CA VAL A 542 29.43 10.42 6.05
C VAL A 542 28.66 10.33 4.73
N VAL A 543 29.37 10.09 3.64
CA VAL A 543 28.80 9.97 2.30
C VAL A 543 28.73 8.50 1.94
N THR A 544 27.56 8.03 1.54
CA THR A 544 27.35 6.70 0.98
C THR A 544 26.95 6.82 -0.47
N ASP A 545 27.80 6.35 -1.37
CA ASP A 545 27.50 6.14 -2.78
C ASP A 545 26.90 4.75 -2.99
N TYR A 546 25.80 4.67 -3.73
CA TYR A 546 25.11 3.43 -4.07
C TYR A 546 25.25 3.18 -5.57
N GLU A 547 25.62 1.95 -5.92
CA GLU A 547 25.51 1.43 -7.28
C GLU A 547 24.38 0.40 -7.32
N TYR A 548 23.70 0.32 -8.46
CA TYR A 548 22.52 -0.50 -8.65
C TYR A 548 22.66 -1.37 -9.90
N ASP A 549 22.04 -2.55 -9.88
CA ASP A 549 21.75 -3.31 -11.11
C ASP A 549 20.57 -2.69 -11.86
N GLY A 550 20.27 -3.21 -13.06
CA GLY A 550 19.13 -2.77 -13.85
C GLY A 550 17.77 -2.97 -13.16
N ALA A 551 17.64 -3.82 -12.13
CA ALA A 551 16.41 -3.97 -11.35
C ALA A 551 16.31 -2.99 -10.16
N GLY A 552 17.37 -2.20 -9.92
CA GLY A 552 17.47 -1.30 -8.80
C GLY A 552 17.85 -1.98 -7.48
N ASN A 553 18.41 -3.19 -7.50
CA ASN A 553 19.02 -3.76 -6.31
C ASN A 553 20.39 -3.12 -6.09
N VAL A 554 20.73 -2.83 -4.83
CA VAL A 554 22.03 -2.25 -4.49
C VAL A 554 23.10 -3.30 -4.76
N THR A 555 24.03 -3.05 -5.67
CA THR A 555 25.16 -3.93 -5.99
C THR A 555 26.42 -3.52 -5.24
N LYS A 556 26.53 -2.25 -4.86
CA LYS A 556 27.67 -1.75 -4.09
C LYS A 556 27.31 -0.50 -3.30
N GLU A 557 27.82 -0.45 -2.07
CA GLU A 557 27.79 0.70 -1.19
C GLU A 557 29.23 1.12 -0.90
N THR A 558 29.56 2.38 -1.14
CA THR A 558 30.87 2.95 -0.79
C THR A 558 30.65 4.05 0.24
N ILE A 559 31.09 3.81 1.48
CA ILE A 559 30.89 4.71 2.61
C ILE A 559 32.21 5.40 2.94
N VAL A 560 32.22 6.74 2.89
CA VAL A 560 33.43 7.55 3.08
C VAL A 560 33.13 8.77 3.93
N PHE A 561 34.00 9.09 4.88
CA PHE A 561 33.95 10.35 5.59
C PHE A 561 34.54 11.48 4.73
N SER A 562 33.79 12.56 4.51
CA SER A 562 34.12 13.59 3.52
C SER A 562 33.88 15.01 4.04
N ALA A 563 34.74 15.94 3.65
CA ALA A 563 34.48 17.37 3.65
C ALA A 563 33.73 17.76 2.37
N THR A 564 32.70 18.58 2.54
CA THR A 564 31.79 19.02 1.47
C THR A 564 31.72 20.55 1.39
N ASP A 565 31.45 21.05 0.17
CA ASP A 565 31.24 22.47 -0.09
C ASP A 565 29.74 22.79 -0.18
N SER A 566 29.22 23.46 0.84
CA SER A 566 27.81 23.88 0.92
C SER A 566 27.40 24.91 -0.14
N PHE A 567 28.34 25.62 -0.75
CA PHE A 567 28.05 26.60 -1.81
C PHE A 567 27.98 25.97 -3.20
N ASN A 568 28.41 24.71 -3.33
CA ASN A 568 28.44 23.98 -4.58
C ASN A 568 27.76 22.62 -4.41
N ASP A 569 26.48 22.66 -4.03
CA ASP A 569 25.58 21.51 -3.89
C ASP A 569 26.18 20.33 -3.10
N TYR A 570 26.90 20.65 -2.01
CA TYR A 570 27.56 19.68 -1.14
C TYR A 570 28.55 18.75 -1.88
N SER A 571 29.16 19.24 -2.96
CA SER A 571 30.23 18.53 -3.66
C SER A 571 31.38 18.17 -2.71
N ILE A 572 31.94 16.97 -2.91
CA ILE A 572 33.04 16.45 -2.08
C ILE A 572 34.32 17.21 -2.43
N VAL A 573 34.91 17.86 -1.42
CA VAL A 573 36.18 18.59 -1.53
C VAL A 573 37.36 17.69 -1.17
N GLN A 574 37.20 16.90 -0.11
CA GLN A 574 38.23 16.02 0.42
C GLN A 574 37.59 14.82 1.12
N THR A 575 38.19 13.64 0.98
CA THR A 575 37.83 12.44 1.74
C THR A 575 38.87 12.16 2.83
N TYR A 576 38.44 11.48 3.89
CA TYR A 576 39.27 11.13 5.04
C TYR A 576 39.09 9.66 5.41
N GLY A 577 40.18 9.03 5.84
CA GLY A 577 40.19 7.61 6.15
C GLY A 577 40.06 6.73 4.90
N GLU A 578 39.93 5.44 5.13
CA GLU A 578 39.64 4.48 4.07
C GLU A 578 38.12 4.31 3.93
N SER A 579 37.67 4.07 2.70
CA SER A 579 36.29 3.78 2.38
C SER A 579 35.90 2.40 2.91
N VAL A 580 34.73 2.29 3.55
CA VAL A 580 34.09 0.99 3.78
C VAL A 580 33.30 0.65 2.51
N VAL A 581 33.58 -0.52 1.92
CA VAL A 581 32.88 -0.98 0.72
C VAL A 581 32.11 -2.24 1.06
N VAL A 582 30.82 -2.23 0.76
CA VAL A 582 29.96 -3.42 0.83
C VAL A 582 29.48 -3.73 -0.57
N SER A 583 29.79 -4.93 -1.08
CA SER A 583 29.37 -5.40 -2.39
C SER A 583 28.32 -6.49 -2.25
N TYR A 584 27.33 -6.48 -3.15
CA TYR A 584 26.20 -7.39 -3.15
C TYR A 584 26.09 -8.02 -4.53
N THR A 585 25.82 -9.31 -4.58
CA THR A 585 25.54 -10.02 -5.85
C THR A 585 24.16 -10.65 -5.82
N TYR A 586 23.54 -10.76 -7.00
CA TYR A 586 22.20 -11.29 -7.15
C TYR A 586 22.15 -12.31 -8.29
N ASP A 587 21.28 -13.31 -8.13
CA ASP A 587 20.95 -14.24 -9.19
C ASP A 587 20.09 -13.56 -10.28
N ASP A 588 19.85 -14.27 -11.38
CA ASP A 588 19.02 -13.80 -12.50
C ASP A 588 17.56 -13.53 -12.13
N LEU A 589 17.10 -13.97 -10.96
CA LEU A 589 15.76 -13.72 -10.43
C LEU A 589 15.76 -12.60 -9.37
N GLY A 590 16.88 -11.89 -9.17
CA GLY A 590 17.01 -10.75 -8.26
C GLY A 590 17.13 -11.10 -6.79
N ARG A 591 17.56 -12.31 -6.45
CA ARG A 591 17.78 -12.73 -5.06
C ARG A 591 19.25 -12.60 -4.67
N LEU A 592 19.49 -12.14 -3.43
CA LEU A 592 20.83 -11.88 -2.89
C LEU A 592 21.64 -13.17 -2.71
N GLU A 593 22.73 -13.33 -3.46
CA GLU A 593 23.63 -14.48 -3.37
C GLU A 593 24.75 -14.25 -2.38
N THR A 594 25.47 -13.14 -2.49
CA THR A 594 26.59 -12.80 -1.61
C THR A 594 26.52 -11.37 -1.10
N VAL A 595 27.02 -11.18 0.12
CA VAL A 595 27.38 -9.88 0.67
C VAL A 595 28.85 -9.95 1.04
N THR A 596 29.65 -9.07 0.48
CA THR A 596 31.07 -8.93 0.79
C THR A 596 31.32 -7.57 1.41
N GLU A 597 31.69 -7.56 2.68
CA GLU A 597 32.05 -6.34 3.41
C GLU A 597 33.57 -6.28 3.60
N ASN A 598 34.19 -5.18 3.16
CA ASN A 598 35.61 -4.95 3.36
C ASN A 598 35.82 -4.09 4.60
N GLY A 599 36.43 -4.67 5.65
CA GLY A 599 36.58 -3.99 6.94
C GLY A 599 37.69 -4.53 7.84
N LEU A 600 37.87 -3.87 8.98
CA LEU A 600 38.83 -4.27 10.01
C LEU A 600 38.28 -5.43 10.83
N ILE A 601 38.90 -6.60 10.73
CA ILE A 601 38.56 -7.79 11.51
C ILE A 601 39.65 -8.09 12.55
N VAL A 602 39.28 -8.73 13.66
CA VAL A 602 40.24 -9.37 14.57
C VAL A 602 40.31 -10.86 14.21
N PRO A 603 41.44 -11.38 13.71
CA PRO A 603 41.53 -12.78 13.31
C PRO A 603 41.24 -13.75 14.46
N GLU A 604 40.51 -14.83 14.18
CA GLU A 604 40.19 -15.87 15.16
C GLU A 604 41.50 -16.51 15.70
N GLY A 605 41.68 -16.48 17.03
CA GLY A 605 42.90 -16.95 17.69
C GLY A 605 43.96 -15.86 17.95
N SER A 606 43.69 -14.59 17.63
CA SER A 606 44.59 -13.49 17.98
C SER A 606 44.63 -13.23 19.49
N THR A 607 45.83 -13.21 20.07
CA THR A 607 46.07 -12.85 21.48
C THR A 607 46.32 -11.34 21.67
N THR A 608 46.37 -10.58 20.58
CA THR A 608 46.47 -9.11 20.57
C THR A 608 45.27 -8.49 19.84
N SER A 609 44.86 -7.29 20.24
CA SER A 609 43.77 -6.53 19.60
C SER A 609 44.16 -5.93 18.23
N ASN A 610 45.10 -6.55 17.52
CA ASN A 610 45.56 -6.06 16.22
C ASN A 610 44.51 -6.43 15.17
N THR A 611 43.89 -5.41 14.60
CA THR A 611 42.95 -5.56 13.49
C THR A 611 43.70 -5.73 12.17
N VAL A 612 43.15 -6.53 11.28
CA VAL A 612 43.63 -6.75 9.91
C VAL A 612 42.47 -6.48 8.97
N TYR A 613 42.74 -5.87 7.82
CA TYR A 613 41.73 -5.76 6.77
C TYR A 613 41.50 -7.12 6.11
N ALA A 614 40.24 -7.54 6.08
CA ALA A 614 39.83 -8.71 5.33
C ALA A 614 38.40 -8.57 4.84
N ASP A 615 38.13 -9.22 3.72
CA ASP A 615 36.80 -9.29 3.14
C ASP A 615 36.00 -10.36 3.89
N ILE A 616 34.89 -9.97 4.50
CA ILE A 616 33.91 -10.92 5.07
C ILE A 616 32.87 -11.18 3.99
N THR A 617 32.86 -12.38 3.42
CA THR A 617 31.83 -12.80 2.46
C THR A 617 30.81 -13.70 3.14
N THR A 618 29.57 -13.23 3.19
CA THR A 618 28.39 -14.04 3.57
C THR A 618 27.74 -14.57 2.30
N VAL A 619 27.52 -15.88 2.24
CA VAL A 619 26.86 -16.54 1.10
C VAL A 619 25.49 -17.04 1.52
N THR A 620 24.46 -16.56 0.86
CA THR A 620 23.08 -17.04 1.03
C THR A 620 22.82 -18.16 0.05
N LYS A 621 22.46 -19.35 0.56
CA LYS A 621 22.05 -20.47 -0.30
C LYS A 621 20.54 -20.62 -0.24
N TYR A 622 19.88 -20.37 -1.37
CA TYR A 622 18.45 -20.63 -1.52
C TYR A 622 18.21 -22.12 -1.73
N ASN A 623 17.21 -22.68 -1.05
CA ASN A 623 16.66 -23.96 -1.43
C ASN A 623 15.61 -23.72 -2.51
N TRP A 624 16.05 -23.62 -3.75
CA TRP A 624 15.25 -23.32 -4.95
C TRP A 624 14.08 -24.27 -5.21
N MET A 625 14.04 -25.35 -4.45
CA MET A 625 13.03 -26.39 -4.48
C MET A 625 11.82 -26.08 -3.58
N VAL A 626 11.97 -25.27 -2.52
CA VAL A 626 10.89 -24.97 -1.56
C VAL A 626 10.61 -23.47 -1.56
N ARG A 627 9.45 -23.06 -2.10
CA ARG A 627 9.01 -21.66 -2.13
C ARG A 627 8.34 -21.25 -0.82
#